data_AF-A0A0V0XDN5-F1
#
_entry.id   AF-A0A0V0XDN5-F1
#
_cell.length_a   1.000
_cell.length_b   1.000
_cell.length_c   1.000
_cell.angle_alpha   90.00
_cell.angle_beta   90.00
_cell.angle_gamma   90.00
#
_symmetry.space_group_name_H-M   'P 1'
#
loop_
_entity.id
_entity.type
_entity.pdbx_description
1 polymer ?
#
loop_
_entity_poly.entity_id
_entity_poly.type
_entity_poly.pdbx_seq_one_letter_code
_entity_poly.pdbx_strand_id
1 'polypeptide(L)'
;MCIRDRYCTVFGDPHIRTLGGQHETCLTLGAWPLVDDSYFAVQVTNEPLGRSVGASCIGKITVIIKSLTGCTEQKMYEATREFLPSAFVDGTTHSEELPSGTAGESRPAGKWPTHRPAVVIRELVANEHVEIFIRYISTRLTVRLAGGYLLFSVK
;
A
#
# COMPACT_ATOMS: atom_id res chain seq x y z
N MET A 1 4.65 -21.66 -14.83
CA MET A 1 4.23 -20.63 -15.79
C MET A 1 3.11 -19.84 -15.13
N CYS A 2 3.44 -18.77 -14.38
CA CYS A 2 2.42 -17.96 -13.70
C CYS A 2 1.85 -16.97 -14.71
N ILE A 3 0.54 -17.06 -14.94
CA ILE A 3 -0.21 -16.26 -15.90
C ILE A 3 -0.41 -14.85 -15.34
N ARG A 4 -0.51 -13.89 -16.27
CA ARG A 4 -0.49 -12.45 -16.06
C ARG A 4 -1.87 -11.95 -15.60
N ASP A 5 -2.24 -12.21 -14.35
CA ASP A 5 -3.46 -11.68 -13.74
C ASP A 5 -3.16 -10.69 -12.59
N ARG A 6 -4.06 -9.72 -12.40
CA ARG A 6 -3.98 -8.70 -11.34
C ARG A 6 -4.52 -9.29 -10.02
N TYR A 7 -3.73 -9.22 -8.94
CA TYR A 7 -3.99 -9.85 -7.65
C TYR A 7 -4.50 -8.83 -6.61
N CYS A 8 -5.43 -9.20 -5.71
CA CYS A 8 -6.03 -8.23 -4.77
C CYS A 8 -6.07 -8.66 -3.30
N THR A 9 -5.64 -9.87 -2.94
CA THR A 9 -5.41 -10.21 -1.54
C THR A 9 -4.38 -11.31 -1.42
N VAL A 10 -3.37 -11.13 -0.56
CA VAL A 10 -2.41 -12.19 -0.22
C VAL A 10 -2.48 -12.44 1.28
N PHE A 11 -2.83 -13.66 1.63
CA PHE A 11 -2.80 -14.18 2.99
C PHE A 11 -1.55 -15.02 3.21
N GLY A 12 -1.00 -15.08 4.43
CA GLY A 12 0.15 -15.93 4.77
C GLY A 12 -0.04 -17.39 4.35
N ASP A 13 1.07 -18.01 3.92
CA ASP A 13 1.18 -19.14 2.98
C ASP A 13 0.37 -18.87 1.71
N PRO A 14 0.98 -18.32 0.64
CA PRO A 14 0.39 -17.28 -0.19
C PRO A 14 -0.78 -17.80 -1.01
N HIS A 15 -1.92 -17.85 -0.35
CA HIS A 15 -3.24 -17.95 -0.91
C HIS A 15 -3.52 -16.59 -1.53
N ILE A 16 -3.20 -16.48 -2.80
CA ILE A 16 -3.48 -15.31 -3.60
C ILE A 16 -4.92 -15.42 -4.05
N ARG A 17 -5.74 -14.44 -3.68
CA ARG A 17 -7.06 -14.26 -4.28
C ARG A 17 -6.95 -13.26 -5.42
N THR A 18 -7.18 -13.73 -6.64
CA THR A 18 -7.21 -12.87 -7.83
C THR A 18 -8.46 -11.99 -7.82
N LEU A 19 -8.46 -10.93 -8.62
CA LEU A 19 -9.65 -10.09 -8.83
C LEU A 19 -10.87 -10.88 -9.33
N GLY A 20 -10.67 -11.99 -10.02
CA GLY A 20 -11.71 -12.90 -10.48
C GLY A 20 -12.23 -13.87 -9.41
N GLY A 21 -11.74 -13.78 -8.17
CA GLY A 21 -12.13 -14.66 -7.06
C GLY A 21 -11.50 -16.05 -7.08
N GLN A 22 -10.51 -16.29 -7.96
CA GLN A 22 -9.73 -17.52 -7.95
C GLN A 22 -8.72 -17.51 -6.80
N HIS A 23 -8.44 -18.68 -6.25
CA HIS A 23 -7.49 -18.87 -5.15
C HIS A 23 -6.32 -19.71 -5.65
N GLU A 24 -5.11 -19.22 -5.50
CA GLU A 24 -3.89 -19.96 -5.85
C GLU A 24 -2.94 -19.97 -4.64
N THR A 25 -2.29 -21.11 -4.36
CA THR A 25 -1.22 -21.20 -3.36
C THR A 25 0.13 -21.22 -4.07
N CYS A 26 0.88 -20.12 -3.98
CA CYS A 26 2.11 -19.93 -4.75
C CYS A 26 3.36 -20.07 -3.88
N LEU A 27 4.12 -21.17 -3.93
CA LEU A 27 5.42 -21.24 -3.25
C LEU A 27 6.48 -20.38 -3.95
N THR A 28 6.35 -19.07 -3.84
CA THR A 28 7.29 -18.09 -4.36
C THR A 28 8.16 -17.60 -3.19
N LEU A 29 9.47 -17.57 -3.39
CA LEU A 29 10.46 -17.03 -2.44
C LEU A 29 11.19 -15.85 -3.09
N GLY A 30 11.57 -14.85 -2.28
CA GLY A 30 12.14 -13.60 -2.80
C GLY A 30 11.06 -12.58 -3.14
N ALA A 31 11.40 -11.60 -3.99
CA ALA A 31 10.54 -10.47 -4.30
C ALA A 31 9.77 -10.67 -5.62
N TRP A 32 8.50 -10.27 -5.66
CA TRP A 32 7.71 -10.19 -6.89
C TRP A 32 6.68 -9.07 -6.86
N PRO A 33 6.26 -8.59 -8.04
CA PRO A 33 5.16 -7.64 -8.14
C PRO A 33 3.83 -8.32 -7.79
N LEU A 34 3.12 -7.77 -6.82
CA LEU A 34 1.75 -8.14 -6.50
C LEU A 34 0.73 -7.32 -7.29
N VAL A 35 0.99 -6.01 -7.43
CA VAL A 35 0.18 -5.11 -8.25
C VAL A 35 1.14 -4.22 -9.03
N ASP A 36 0.88 -4.01 -10.32
CA ASP A 36 1.51 -2.97 -11.12
C ASP A 36 0.44 -2.36 -12.04
N ASP A 37 -0.15 -1.26 -11.58
CA ASP A 37 -1.18 -0.51 -12.30
C ASP A 37 -0.70 0.92 -12.58
N SER A 38 -1.45 1.70 -13.36
CA SER A 38 -1.11 3.08 -13.72
C SER A 38 -0.96 4.03 -12.53
N TYR A 39 -1.58 3.72 -11.38
CA TYR A 39 -1.59 4.63 -10.22
C TYR A 39 -0.69 4.19 -9.07
N PHE A 40 -0.49 2.89 -8.88
CA PHE A 40 0.35 2.37 -7.81
C PHE A 40 0.93 1.00 -8.19
N ALA A 41 2.05 0.68 -7.57
CA ALA A 41 2.68 -0.63 -7.63
C ALA A 41 2.89 -1.17 -6.22
N VAL A 42 2.78 -2.48 -6.07
CA VAL A 42 2.99 -3.21 -4.82
C VAL A 42 3.95 -4.34 -5.10
N GLN A 43 5.09 -4.34 -4.42
CA GLN A 43 6.02 -5.44 -4.40
C GLN A 43 5.96 -6.12 -3.03
N VAL A 44 5.95 -7.44 -3.02
CA VAL A 44 6.04 -8.23 -1.79
C VAL A 44 7.24 -9.14 -1.86
N THR A 45 7.83 -9.41 -0.70
CA THR A 45 8.91 -10.39 -0.58
C THR A 45 8.44 -11.50 0.36
N ASN A 46 8.33 -12.75 -0.10
CA ASN A 46 8.18 -13.85 0.86
C ASN A 46 9.53 -14.40 1.27
N GLU A 47 9.54 -14.80 2.53
CA GLU A 47 10.60 -15.55 3.16
C GLU A 47 10.05 -16.90 3.67
N PRO A 48 10.91 -17.90 3.89
CA PRO A 48 10.50 -19.17 4.49
C PRO A 48 9.90 -18.97 5.88
N LEU A 49 8.81 -19.67 6.17
CA LEU A 49 8.22 -19.68 7.50
C LEU A 49 8.94 -20.71 8.39
N GLY A 50 9.87 -20.24 9.23
CA GLY A 50 10.58 -21.09 10.18
C GLY A 50 11.49 -22.15 9.52
N ARG A 51 11.60 -23.33 10.15
CA ARG A 51 12.42 -24.46 9.64
C ARG A 51 11.65 -25.45 8.76
N SER A 52 10.34 -25.27 8.60
CA SER A 52 9.52 -26.19 7.83
C SER A 52 9.76 -26.01 6.34
N VAL A 53 10.08 -27.10 5.66
CA VAL A 53 10.22 -27.14 4.21
C VAL A 53 8.84 -26.98 3.58
N GLY A 54 8.65 -25.91 2.79
CA GLY A 54 7.47 -25.76 1.94
C GLY A 54 6.38 -24.82 2.44
N ALA A 55 6.66 -23.90 3.37
CA ALA A 55 5.76 -22.80 3.72
C ALA A 55 6.49 -21.45 3.62
N SER A 56 5.82 -20.42 3.09
CA SER A 56 6.40 -19.07 2.96
C SER A 56 5.41 -17.99 3.39
N CYS A 57 5.90 -16.87 3.90
CA CYS A 57 5.06 -15.75 4.33
C CYS A 57 5.63 -14.42 3.84
N ILE A 58 4.77 -13.41 3.69
CA ILE A 58 5.23 -12.08 3.31
C ILE A 58 6.00 -11.46 4.49
N GLY A 59 7.30 -11.27 4.29
CA GLY A 59 8.20 -10.62 5.25
C GLY A 59 8.35 -9.12 5.02
N LYS A 60 8.14 -8.67 3.78
CA LYS A 60 8.26 -7.26 3.39
C LYS A 60 7.22 -6.88 2.34
N ILE A 61 6.64 -5.69 2.50
CA ILE A 61 5.75 -5.05 1.53
C ILE A 61 6.33 -3.67 1.18
N THR A 62 6.44 -3.39 -0.11
CA THR A 62 6.80 -2.07 -0.64
C THR A 62 5.67 -1.59 -1.53
N VAL A 63 5.12 -0.41 -1.23
CA VAL A 63 4.09 0.25 -2.02
C VAL A 63 4.69 1.52 -2.63
N ILE A 64 4.49 1.70 -3.93
CA ILE A 64 4.85 2.92 -4.65
C ILE A 64 3.57 3.53 -5.20
N ILE A 65 3.22 4.72 -4.73
CA ILE A 65 2.16 5.54 -5.31
C ILE A 65 2.81 6.40 -6.37
N LYS A 66 2.41 6.19 -7.63
CA LYS A 66 2.99 6.88 -8.78
C LYS A 66 2.55 8.35 -8.74
N SER A 67 3.43 9.24 -9.19
CA SER A 67 3.09 10.66 -9.27
C SER A 67 1.97 10.88 -10.28
N LEU A 68 1.07 11.80 -9.96
CA LEU A 68 -0.01 12.23 -10.84
C LEU A 68 -0.11 13.76 -10.76
N THR A 69 0.14 14.42 -11.88
CA THR A 69 0.13 15.88 -11.98
C THR A 69 -1.18 16.46 -11.45
N GLY A 70 -1.09 17.38 -10.49
CA GLY A 70 -2.26 17.98 -9.86
C GLY A 70 -3.01 17.07 -8.89
N CYS A 71 -2.41 15.95 -8.47
CA CYS A 71 -2.96 15.06 -7.43
C CYS A 71 -1.92 14.76 -6.35
N THR A 72 -0.78 14.18 -6.70
CA THR A 72 0.25 13.76 -5.73
C THR A 72 1.62 13.65 -6.39
N GLU A 73 2.66 14.03 -5.65
CA GLU A 73 4.01 13.54 -5.85
C GLU A 73 4.10 12.03 -5.58
N GLN A 74 5.19 11.40 -6.03
CA GLN A 74 5.42 9.99 -5.75
C GLN A 74 5.57 9.77 -4.24
N LYS A 75 4.86 8.79 -3.68
CA LYS A 75 5.04 8.35 -2.29
C LYS A 75 5.47 6.89 -2.24
N MET A 76 6.36 6.58 -1.30
CA MET A 76 6.83 5.22 -1.07
C MET A 76 6.51 4.82 0.36
N TYR A 77 5.93 3.64 0.53
CA TYR A 77 5.68 3.02 1.83
C TYR A 77 6.40 1.68 1.88
N GLU A 78 6.99 1.36 3.02
CA GLU A 78 7.67 0.11 3.26
C GLU A 78 7.33 -0.43 4.65
N ALA A 79 6.99 -1.71 4.72
CA ALA A 79 6.75 -2.43 5.96
C ALA A 79 7.53 -3.75 5.96
N THR A 80 7.97 -4.17 7.14
CA THR A 80 8.54 -5.50 7.39
C THR A 80 7.79 -6.18 8.54
N ARG A 81 8.05 -7.47 8.77
CA ARG A 81 7.48 -8.19 9.91
C ARG A 81 7.93 -7.66 11.29
N GLU A 82 9.03 -6.91 11.34
CA GLU A 82 9.55 -6.25 12.54
C GLU A 82 9.05 -4.81 12.70
N PHE A 83 8.61 -4.18 11.62
CA PHE A 83 8.31 -2.76 11.61
C PHE A 83 7.16 -2.42 10.65
N LEU A 84 6.06 -1.93 11.24
CA LEU A 84 4.89 -1.45 10.54
C LEU A 84 4.74 0.06 10.74
N PRO A 85 5.35 0.91 9.89
CA PRO A 85 5.30 2.36 10.06
C PRO A 85 3.92 2.93 9.78
N SER A 86 3.60 4.04 10.44
CA SER A 86 2.41 4.87 10.21
C SER A 86 2.68 6.05 9.26
N ALA A 87 3.84 6.08 8.60
CA ALA A 87 4.30 7.12 7.69
C ALA A 87 4.93 6.53 6.42
N PHE A 88 5.03 7.35 5.38
CA PHE A 88 5.82 7.09 4.19
C PHE A 88 7.33 7.12 4.50
N VAL A 89 8.16 6.62 3.58
CA VAL A 89 9.62 6.57 3.72
C VAL A 89 10.24 7.95 3.94
N ASP A 90 9.61 9.00 3.40
CA ASP A 90 10.00 10.41 3.61
C ASP A 90 9.56 10.99 4.95
N GLY A 91 8.92 10.19 5.82
CA GLY A 91 8.39 10.59 7.12
C GLY A 91 7.03 11.29 7.08
N THR A 92 6.47 11.55 5.89
CA THR A 92 5.16 12.19 5.74
C THR A 92 4.02 11.20 5.98
N THR A 93 2.85 11.71 6.39
CA THR A 93 1.63 10.90 6.54
C THR A 93 0.59 11.17 5.45
N HIS A 94 0.91 12.04 4.51
CA HIS A 94 0.03 12.46 3.44
C HIS A 94 0.84 13.04 2.27
N SER A 95 0.21 13.15 1.10
CA SER A 95 0.72 13.97 0.01
C SER A 95 0.55 15.45 0.34
N GLU A 96 1.30 16.32 -0.34
CA GLU A 96 1.07 17.77 -0.27
C GLU A 96 -0.40 18.13 -0.57
N GLU A 97 -0.89 19.19 0.08
CA GLU A 97 -2.21 19.73 -0.19
C GLU A 97 -2.22 20.38 -1.57
N LEU A 98 -3.25 20.10 -2.39
CA LEU A 98 -3.32 20.67 -3.73
C LEU A 98 -3.30 22.21 -3.66
N PRO A 99 -2.50 22.89 -4.51
CA PRO A 99 -2.69 24.31 -4.71
C PRO A 99 -4.13 24.49 -5.18
N SER A 100 -4.96 25.15 -4.37
CA SER A 100 -6.27 25.61 -4.83
C SER A 100 -6.01 26.43 -6.10
N GLY A 101 -6.47 25.93 -7.24
CA GLY A 101 -6.24 26.60 -8.51
C GLY A 101 -6.88 27.98 -8.50
N THR A 102 -6.08 29.00 -8.20
CA THR A 102 -6.16 30.41 -8.64
C THR A 102 -4.97 31.15 -8.02
N ALA A 103 -3.85 31.20 -8.73
CA ALA A 103 -2.84 32.24 -8.49
C ALA A 103 -3.47 33.58 -8.88
N GLY A 104 -4.04 34.30 -7.92
CA GLY A 104 -4.61 35.64 -8.18
C GLY A 104 -5.66 36.15 -7.20
N GLU A 105 -6.29 35.29 -6.39
CA GLU A 105 -7.29 35.77 -5.41
C GLU A 105 -6.68 35.90 -4.02
N SER A 106 -6.56 37.16 -3.58
CA SER A 106 -6.26 37.56 -2.19
C SER A 106 -7.16 36.78 -1.23
N ARG A 107 -6.59 35.81 -0.51
CA ARG A 107 -7.35 34.99 0.44
C ARG A 107 -7.91 35.87 1.58
N PRO A 108 -9.24 35.89 1.82
CA PRO A 108 -9.76 36.42 3.07
C PRO A 108 -9.30 35.51 4.23
N ALA A 109 -8.69 36.12 5.25
CA ALA A 109 -8.31 35.44 6.49
C ALA A 109 -9.57 34.87 7.14
N GLY A 110 -9.71 33.54 7.18
CA GLY A 110 -10.82 32.87 7.89
C GLY A 110 -11.43 31.63 7.22
N LYS A 111 -11.05 31.26 5.99
CA LYS A 111 -11.53 30.01 5.36
C LYS A 111 -10.56 28.86 5.63
N TRP A 112 -11.04 27.84 6.34
CA TRP A 112 -10.33 26.56 6.58
C TRP A 112 -9.84 25.96 5.25
N PRO A 113 -8.68 25.26 5.21
CA PRO A 113 -8.25 24.56 4.01
C PRO A 113 -9.31 23.52 3.65
N THR A 114 -9.98 23.72 2.51
CA THR A 114 -11.06 22.83 2.05
C THR A 114 -10.53 21.64 1.26
N HIS A 115 -9.23 21.58 0.96
CA HIS A 115 -8.66 20.51 0.16
C HIS A 115 -8.10 19.42 1.05
N ARG A 116 -8.56 18.19 0.83
CA ARG A 116 -8.02 17.02 1.52
C ARG A 116 -6.81 16.50 0.74
N PRO A 117 -5.74 16.04 1.41
CA PRO A 117 -4.62 15.41 0.73
C PRO A 117 -5.09 14.24 -0.14
N ALA A 118 -4.55 14.15 -1.35
CA ALA A 118 -4.93 13.14 -2.34
C ALA A 118 -4.54 11.73 -1.88
N VAL A 119 -3.47 11.62 -1.09
CA VAL A 119 -2.99 10.39 -0.46
C VAL A 119 -2.86 10.61 1.04
N VAL A 120 -3.32 9.65 1.85
CA VAL A 120 -3.16 9.68 3.32
C VAL A 120 -2.86 8.29 3.84
N ILE A 121 -1.91 8.16 4.75
CA ILE A 121 -1.68 6.96 5.55
C ILE A 121 -2.27 7.14 6.95
N ARG A 122 -2.88 6.09 7.48
CA ARG A 122 -3.49 6.08 8.82
C ARG A 122 -3.16 4.79 9.53
N GLU A 123 -2.68 4.90 10.75
CA GLU A 123 -2.62 3.79 11.68
C GLU A 123 -3.99 3.60 12.33
N LEU A 124 -4.54 2.40 12.20
CA LEU A 124 -5.81 2.03 12.81
C LEU A 124 -5.61 1.25 14.12
N VAL A 125 -4.56 0.42 14.15
CA VAL A 125 -4.13 -0.31 15.36
C VAL A 125 -2.61 -0.21 15.43
N ALA A 126 -2.12 0.24 16.58
CA ALA A 126 -0.70 0.51 16.79
C ALA A 126 0.17 -0.68 16.42
N ASN A 127 1.11 -0.50 15.50
CA ASN A 127 2.05 -1.53 15.01
C ASN A 127 1.40 -2.79 14.37
N GLU A 128 0.08 -2.81 14.15
CA GLU A 128 -0.62 -3.99 13.63
C GLU A 128 -1.42 -3.72 12.36
N HIS A 129 -1.94 -2.49 12.18
CA HIS A 129 -2.87 -2.20 11.10
C HIS A 129 -2.72 -0.76 10.61
N VAL A 130 -2.33 -0.65 9.34
CA VAL A 130 -2.20 0.61 8.63
C VAL A 130 -3.03 0.56 7.34
N GLU A 131 -3.69 1.68 7.03
CA GLU A 131 -4.38 1.90 5.77
C GLU A 131 -3.77 3.08 5.03
N ILE A 132 -3.51 2.91 3.74
CA ILE A 132 -3.14 3.96 2.81
C ILE A 132 -4.33 4.22 1.89
N PHE A 133 -4.88 5.43 1.93
CA PHE A 133 -6.02 5.82 1.13
C PHE A 133 -5.60 6.76 0.00
N ILE A 134 -5.77 6.28 -1.23
CA ILE A 134 -5.52 7.01 -2.48
C ILE A 134 -6.87 7.58 -2.94
N ARG A 135 -7.18 8.80 -2.51
CA ARG A 135 -8.52 9.40 -2.64
C ARG A 135 -8.95 9.59 -4.09
N TYR A 136 -8.04 10.02 -4.95
CA TYR A 136 -8.34 10.39 -6.33
C TYR A 136 -8.75 9.20 -7.23
N ILE A 137 -8.50 7.97 -6.78
CA ILE A 137 -9.01 6.73 -7.38
C ILE A 137 -9.87 5.91 -6.41
N SER A 138 -10.28 6.49 -5.29
CA SER A 138 -11.07 5.84 -4.23
C SER A 138 -10.54 4.47 -3.78
N THR A 139 -9.22 4.28 -3.83
CA THR A 139 -8.57 2.99 -3.54
C THR A 139 -7.98 2.99 -2.15
N ARG A 140 -8.15 1.89 -1.43
CA ARG A 140 -7.57 1.69 -0.11
C ARG A 140 -6.67 0.47 -0.09
N LEU A 141 -5.43 0.70 0.32
CA LEU A 141 -4.43 -0.34 0.54
C LEU A 141 -4.35 -0.59 2.03
N THR A 142 -4.50 -1.84 2.45
CA THR A 142 -4.44 -2.24 3.85
C THR A 142 -3.23 -3.12 4.05
N VAL A 143 -2.41 -2.77 5.03
CA VAL A 143 -1.26 -3.56 5.47
C VAL A 143 -1.48 -3.95 6.93
N ARG A 144 -1.38 -5.24 7.22
CA ARG A 144 -1.51 -5.75 8.59
C ARG A 144 -0.34 -6.64 8.96
N LEU A 145 0.11 -6.54 10.21
CA LEU A 145 1.05 -7.47 10.82
C LEU A 145 0.24 -8.42 11.72
N ALA A 146 0.21 -9.70 11.40
CA ALA A 146 -0.53 -10.71 12.15
C ALA A 146 0.23 -12.03 12.17
N GLY A 147 0.36 -12.66 13.34
CA GLY A 147 1.02 -13.96 13.45
C GLY A 147 2.51 -13.97 13.04
N GLY A 148 3.18 -12.81 13.05
CA GLY A 148 4.59 -12.68 12.67
C GLY A 148 4.87 -12.50 11.18
N TYR A 149 3.83 -12.25 10.37
CA TYR A 149 3.96 -11.97 8.94
C TYR A 149 3.01 -10.87 8.49
N LEU A 150 3.28 -10.33 7.31
CA LEU A 150 2.47 -9.28 6.73
C LEU A 150 1.31 -9.83 5.90
N LEU A 151 0.21 -9.09 5.92
CA LEU A 151 -0.97 -9.30 5.11
C LEU A 151 -1.22 -8.04 4.28
N PHE A 152 -1.65 -8.23 3.04
CA PHE A 152 -1.98 -7.15 2.12
C PHE A 152 -3.36 -7.34 1.50
N SER A 153 -4.14 -6.27 1.45
CA SER A 153 -5.38 -6.23 0.66
C SER A 153 -5.57 -4.86 0.02
N VAL A 154 -6.24 -4.85 -1.14
CA VAL A 154 -6.67 -3.63 -1.82
C VAL A 154 -8.20 -3.66 -2.02
N LYS A 155 -8.85 -2.51 -1.81
CA LYS A 155 -10.29 -2.31 -2.02
C LYS A 155 -10.56 -1.05 -2.83
#